data_AF-A0A7S3EFZ8-F1
#
_entry.id   AF-A0A7S3EFZ8-F1
#
_cell.length_a   1.000
_cell.length_b   1.000
_cell.length_c   1.000
_cell.angle_alpha   90.00
_cell.angle_beta   90.00
_cell.angle_gamma   90.00
#
_symmetry.space_group_name_H-M   'P 1'
#
loop_
_entity.id
_entity.type
_entity.pdbx_description
1 polymer ?
#
loop_
_entity_poly.entity_id
_entity_poly.type
_entity_poly.pdbx_seq_one_letter_code
_entity_poly.pdbx_strand_id
1 'polypeptide(L)'
;MIIAARFVLDSEQKPRGDGDENEDEGGSDDESDNDTGDGSSSKRAKEMWKTYNLTGKKNARKSARVQKAMKKMMTKKRKPSSGSANAMKANPFSAIMLINNPQEYTERLFSDLQTRKKNISFDAKLTMINLITRMISVHELLVLNLYPLLQRYLQPHQERVTVILAYLAQACHSLVPPDAVQPMVKTIADTFVTDRYRSGSN
;
A
#
# COMPACT_ATOMS: atom_id res chain seq x y z
N MET A 1 -11.68 14.96 6.28
CA MET A 1 -11.62 13.50 6.53
C MET A 1 -10.76 12.72 5.55
N ILE A 2 -10.95 12.83 4.23
CA ILE A 2 -10.19 11.99 3.26
C ILE A 2 -8.68 12.20 3.35
N ILE A 3 -8.22 13.46 3.50
CA ILE A 3 -6.80 13.78 3.66
C ILE A 3 -6.23 13.15 4.94
N ALA A 4 -6.97 13.23 6.06
CA ALA A 4 -6.57 12.61 7.32
C ALA A 4 -6.54 11.07 7.22
N ALA A 5 -7.54 10.47 6.55
CA ALA A 5 -7.55 9.03 6.28
C ALA A 5 -6.35 8.61 5.43
N ARG A 6 -6.04 9.37 4.37
CA ARG A 6 -4.84 9.13 3.54
C ARG A 6 -3.56 9.29 4.35
N PHE A 7 -3.47 10.30 5.21
CA PHE A 7 -2.32 10.50 6.09
C PHE A 7 -2.09 9.30 7.01
N VAL A 8 -3.15 8.80 7.67
CA VAL A 8 -3.08 7.61 8.52
C VAL A 8 -2.73 6.35 7.71
N LEU A 9 -3.20 6.24 6.47
CA LEU A 9 -2.85 5.11 5.61
C LEU A 9 -1.41 5.16 5.07
N ASP A 10 -0.91 6.37 4.81
CA ASP A 10 0.43 6.65 4.28
C ASP A 10 1.51 6.56 5.37
N SER A 11 1.17 6.87 6.63
CA SER A 11 2.06 6.62 7.76
C SER A 11 2.44 5.15 7.92
N GLU A 12 1.61 4.24 7.42
CA GLU A 12 1.85 2.79 7.44
C GLU A 12 2.71 2.28 6.28
N GLN A 13 2.83 3.03 5.17
CA GLN A 13 3.57 2.59 3.98
C GLN A 13 5.07 2.90 4.05
N LYS A 14 5.48 3.77 4.98
CA LYS A 14 6.86 4.20 5.13
C LYS A 14 7.50 3.53 6.35
N PRO A 15 8.37 2.51 6.18
CA PRO A 15 9.24 2.12 7.28
C PRO A 15 10.09 3.34 7.63
N ARG A 16 9.96 3.84 8.87
CA ARG A 16 10.88 4.82 9.42
C ARG A 16 12.24 4.13 9.52
N GLY A 17 13.17 4.48 8.63
CA GLY A 17 14.57 4.21 8.86
C GLY A 17 15.02 5.15 9.97
N ASP A 18 15.14 4.65 11.19
CA ASP A 18 15.73 5.37 12.32
C ASP A 18 17.24 5.52 12.15
N GLY A 19 17.76 6.66 12.62
CA GLY A 19 19.14 6.86 13.05
C GLY A 19 20.19 6.99 11.95
N ASP A 20 20.48 8.23 11.52
CA ASP A 20 21.74 8.56 10.84
C ASP A 20 22.64 9.25 11.88
N GLU A 21 23.08 8.48 12.87
CA GLU A 21 24.25 8.81 13.69
C GLU A 21 25.40 7.87 13.30
N ASN A 22 26.54 8.52 13.02
CA ASN A 22 27.90 7.99 12.96
C ASN A 22 28.46 7.58 11.59
N GLU A 23 29.24 8.53 11.09
CA GLU A 23 30.69 8.44 10.84
C GLU A 23 31.19 7.47 9.76
N ASP A 24 31.89 8.09 8.80
CA ASP A 24 32.78 7.52 7.81
C ASP A 24 33.64 6.39 8.39
N GLU A 25 33.66 5.21 7.77
CA GLU A 25 34.89 4.49 7.45
C GLU A 25 34.73 3.59 6.22
N GLY A 26 35.68 3.72 5.28
CA GLY A 26 36.43 2.58 4.73
C GLY A 26 35.72 1.62 3.79
N GLY A 27 36.08 1.68 2.50
CA GLY A 27 35.47 0.85 1.45
C GLY A 27 35.86 -0.63 1.44
N SER A 28 35.12 -1.40 0.65
CA SER A 28 35.69 -2.45 -0.21
C SER A 28 34.69 -2.77 -1.33
N ASP A 29 35.22 -2.90 -2.53
CA ASP A 29 34.51 -3.24 -3.75
C ASP A 29 34.03 -4.70 -3.69
N ASP A 30 32.77 -4.96 -4.06
CA ASP A 30 32.43 -6.24 -4.67
C ASP A 30 31.36 -6.04 -5.75
N GLU A 31 31.76 -6.31 -6.98
CA GLU A 31 30.93 -6.28 -8.17
C GLU A 31 30.08 -7.55 -8.22
N SER A 32 28.76 -7.42 -8.08
CA SER A 32 27.84 -8.46 -8.54
C SER A 32 26.72 -7.82 -9.33
N ASP A 33 26.90 -7.83 -10.64
CA ASP A 33 25.92 -7.48 -11.66
C ASP A 33 24.85 -8.56 -11.71
N ASN A 34 23.59 -8.19 -11.46
CA ASN A 34 22.45 -9.00 -11.86
C ASN A 34 21.30 -8.07 -12.21
N ASP A 35 21.30 -7.67 -13.48
CA ASP A 35 20.33 -6.82 -14.14
C ASP A 35 19.01 -7.57 -14.34
N THR A 36 18.01 -7.28 -13.51
CA THR A 36 16.62 -7.59 -13.85
C THR A 36 15.69 -6.63 -13.12
N GLY A 37 15.48 -5.44 -13.67
CA GLY A 37 14.45 -4.54 -13.15
C GLY A 37 14.36 -3.15 -13.75
N ASP A 38 13.38 -2.96 -14.64
CA ASP A 38 12.75 -1.67 -15.00
C ASP A 38 13.70 -0.56 -15.54
N GLY A 39 13.88 -0.58 -16.87
CA GLY A 39 14.82 0.26 -17.60
C GLY A 39 14.54 1.77 -17.62
N SER A 40 13.49 2.28 -16.99
CA SER A 40 13.16 3.73 -17.03
C SER A 40 14.14 4.59 -16.21
N SER A 41 14.55 4.11 -15.04
CA SER A 41 15.46 4.86 -14.14
C SER A 41 16.92 4.75 -14.58
N SER A 42 17.31 3.57 -15.10
CA SER A 42 18.62 3.34 -15.72
C SER A 42 18.80 4.22 -16.98
N LYS A 43 17.72 4.41 -17.77
CA LYS A 43 17.72 5.35 -18.92
C LYS A 43 17.96 6.79 -18.47
N ARG A 44 17.28 7.28 -17.44
CA ARG A 44 17.47 8.65 -16.89
C ARG A 44 18.87 8.88 -16.31
N ALA A 45 19.42 7.91 -15.59
CA ALA A 45 20.79 7.98 -15.10
C ALA A 45 21.80 7.97 -16.25
N LYS A 46 21.62 7.10 -17.26
CA LYS A 46 22.46 7.06 -18.46
C LYS A 46 22.36 8.35 -19.30
N GLU A 47 21.19 8.96 -19.39
CA GLU A 47 20.96 10.23 -20.09
C GLU A 47 21.62 11.42 -19.36
N MET A 48 21.55 11.45 -18.04
CA MET A 48 22.25 12.45 -17.21
C MET A 48 23.78 12.33 -17.34
N TRP A 49 24.30 11.11 -17.54
CA TRP A 49 25.73 10.88 -17.80
C TRP A 49 26.14 11.30 -19.21
N LYS A 50 25.33 10.97 -20.23
CA LYS A 50 25.56 11.39 -21.62
C LYS A 50 25.59 12.91 -21.76
N THR A 51 24.64 13.62 -21.15
CA THR A 51 24.57 15.09 -21.18
C THR A 51 25.75 15.74 -20.46
N TYR A 52 26.21 15.15 -19.35
CA TYR A 52 27.44 15.59 -18.67
C TYR A 52 28.68 15.40 -19.55
N ASN A 53 28.82 14.27 -20.24
CA ASN A 53 29.97 14.01 -21.12
C ASN A 53 29.96 14.84 -22.41
N LEU A 54 28.78 15.29 -22.88
CA LEU A 54 28.64 16.20 -24.02
C LEU A 54 29.02 17.64 -23.68
N THR A 55 28.90 18.05 -22.41
CA THR A 55 29.25 19.40 -21.99
C THR A 55 30.76 19.50 -21.77
N GLY A 56 31.47 20.16 -22.69
CA GLY A 56 32.95 20.24 -22.73
C GLY A 56 33.66 20.92 -21.54
N LYS A 57 32.92 21.39 -20.51
CA LYS A 57 33.50 21.97 -19.28
C LYS A 57 33.47 20.95 -18.14
N LYS A 58 34.49 20.09 -18.11
CA LYS A 58 34.70 19.05 -17.10
C LYS A 58 35.40 19.66 -15.87
N ASN A 59 34.61 20.15 -14.91
CA ASN A 59 35.15 20.56 -13.62
C ASN A 59 35.01 19.42 -12.60
N ALA A 60 36.08 19.10 -11.86
CA ALA A 60 36.14 17.99 -10.91
C ALA A 60 34.98 18.04 -9.90
N ARG A 61 34.64 19.24 -9.39
CA ARG A 61 33.52 19.45 -8.45
C ARG A 61 32.14 19.10 -9.07
N LYS A 62 31.96 19.33 -10.37
CA LYS A 62 30.70 19.03 -11.08
C LYS A 62 30.58 17.53 -11.36
N SER A 63 31.69 16.86 -11.66
CA SER A 63 31.74 15.39 -11.85
C SER A 63 31.31 14.65 -10.58
N ALA A 64 31.86 15.06 -9.42
CA ALA A 64 31.55 14.46 -8.14
C ALA A 64 30.07 14.64 -7.75
N ARG A 65 29.48 15.80 -8.07
CA ARG A 65 28.06 16.08 -7.80
C ARG A 65 27.13 15.21 -8.64
N VAL A 66 27.45 15.02 -9.93
CA VAL A 66 26.67 14.16 -10.85
C VAL A 66 26.78 12.70 -10.43
N GLN A 67 27.98 12.22 -10.10
CA GLN A 67 28.19 10.86 -9.58
C GLN A 67 27.44 10.62 -8.26
N LYS A 68 27.47 11.57 -7.32
CA LYS A 68 26.74 11.48 -6.05
C LYS A 68 25.22 11.43 -6.28
N ALA A 69 24.70 12.18 -7.24
CA ALA A 69 23.27 12.14 -7.61
C ALA A 69 22.87 10.79 -8.24
N MET A 70 23.70 10.23 -9.12
CA MET A 70 23.48 8.92 -9.73
C MET A 70 23.52 7.80 -8.69
N LYS A 71 24.54 7.80 -7.81
CA LYS A 71 24.65 6.82 -6.72
C LYS A 71 23.41 6.85 -5.82
N LYS A 72 22.92 8.04 -5.43
CA LYS A 72 21.68 8.18 -4.64
C LYS A 72 20.43 7.66 -5.34
N MET A 73 20.31 7.85 -6.67
CA MET A 73 19.18 7.31 -7.44
C MET A 73 19.23 5.78 -7.55
N MET A 74 20.43 5.21 -7.65
CA MET A 74 20.64 3.77 -7.71
C MET A 74 20.47 3.09 -6.33
N THR A 75 20.95 3.69 -5.24
CA THR A 75 20.83 3.13 -3.88
C THR A 75 19.41 3.20 -3.32
N LYS A 76 18.61 4.20 -3.72
CA LYS A 76 17.20 4.31 -3.30
C LYS A 76 16.33 3.11 -3.73
N LYS A 77 16.73 2.36 -4.76
CA LYS A 77 16.04 1.12 -5.18
C LYS A 77 16.77 -0.17 -4.76
N ARG A 78 18.06 -0.11 -4.36
CA ARG A 78 18.87 -1.26 -3.90
C ARG A 78 18.76 -1.56 -2.41
N LYS A 79 17.90 -0.89 -1.65
CA LYS A 79 17.36 -1.49 -0.41
C LYS A 79 16.19 -2.38 -0.82
N PRO A 80 16.40 -3.67 -1.14
CA PRO A 80 15.28 -4.60 -1.05
C PRO A 80 14.72 -4.46 0.37
N SER A 81 13.40 -4.50 0.49
CA SER A 81 12.74 -4.80 1.74
C SER A 81 13.18 -6.20 2.20
N SER A 82 14.40 -6.34 2.70
CA SER A 82 14.95 -7.60 3.16
C SER A 82 14.27 -7.98 4.47
N GLY A 83 13.40 -8.99 4.40
CA GLY A 83 12.70 -9.59 5.54
C GLY A 83 11.25 -9.13 5.63
N SER A 84 10.32 -9.63 4.79
CA SER A 84 9.74 -10.98 4.85
C SER A 84 9.30 -11.36 6.28
N ALA A 85 7.99 -11.61 6.42
CA ALA A 85 7.24 -12.03 7.62
C ALA A 85 7.08 -11.04 8.80
N ASN A 86 8.09 -10.23 9.16
CA ASN A 86 8.02 -9.39 10.38
C ASN A 86 7.73 -7.90 10.16
N ALA A 87 7.62 -7.41 8.93
CA ALA A 87 7.17 -6.03 8.66
C ALA A 87 5.68 -5.81 8.99
N MET A 88 4.93 -6.88 9.27
CA MET A 88 3.58 -6.84 9.85
C MET A 88 3.62 -6.82 11.39
N LYS A 89 4.79 -6.83 12.04
CA LYS A 89 4.88 -6.27 13.39
C LYS A 89 4.61 -4.78 13.23
N ALA A 90 3.33 -4.44 13.44
CA ALA A 90 2.82 -3.09 13.48
C ALA A 90 3.89 -2.24 14.15
N ASN A 91 4.39 -1.26 13.41
CA ASN A 91 5.28 -0.26 13.97
C ASN A 91 4.61 0.18 15.27
N PRO A 92 5.24 0.04 16.46
CA PRO A 92 4.56 0.29 17.74
C PRO A 92 4.06 1.75 17.84
N PHE A 93 4.60 2.62 16.99
CA PHE A 93 4.20 4.01 16.79
C PHE A 93 3.33 4.25 15.55
N SER A 94 2.68 3.21 15.04
CA SER A 94 1.65 3.32 14.01
C SER A 94 0.56 4.25 14.54
N ALA A 95 0.15 5.22 13.72
CA ALA A 95 -0.92 6.14 14.09
C ALA A 95 -2.23 5.40 14.40
N ILE A 96 -2.43 4.23 13.78
CA ILE A 96 -3.61 3.37 13.98
C ILE A 96 -3.61 2.75 15.38
N MET A 97 -2.45 2.35 15.90
CA MET A 97 -2.32 1.76 17.24
C MET A 97 -2.56 2.79 18.35
N LEU A 98 -2.27 4.07 18.10
CA LEU A 98 -2.38 5.15 19.09
C LEU A 98 -3.77 5.78 19.16
N ILE A 99 -4.76 5.25 18.43
CA ILE A 99 -6.13 5.79 18.45
C ILE A 99 -6.79 5.47 19.79
N ASN A 100 -7.32 6.51 20.44
CA ASN A 100 -8.12 6.35 21.63
C ASN A 100 -9.53 5.85 21.28
N ASN A 101 -9.95 4.75 21.91
CA ASN A 101 -11.23 4.06 21.66
C ASN A 101 -11.46 3.69 20.16
N PRO A 102 -10.75 2.66 19.64
CA PRO A 102 -10.79 2.29 18.23
C PRO A 102 -12.16 1.76 17.77
N GLN A 103 -12.94 1.15 18.67
CA GLN A 103 -14.29 0.65 18.37
C GLN A 103 -15.23 1.80 18.00
N GLU A 104 -15.38 2.78 18.90
CA GLU A 104 -16.28 3.91 18.70
C GLU A 104 -15.88 4.75 17.47
N TYR A 105 -14.57 4.94 17.27
CA TYR A 105 -14.05 5.63 16.10
C TYR A 105 -14.44 4.93 14.80
N THR A 106 -14.31 3.60 14.75
CA THR A 106 -14.63 2.79 13.57
C THR A 106 -16.13 2.81 13.26
N GLU A 107 -16.99 2.73 14.28
CA GLU A 107 -18.44 2.80 14.13
C GLU A 107 -18.90 4.19 13.63
N ARG A 108 -18.32 5.27 14.17
CA ARG A 108 -18.57 6.64 13.69
C ARG A 108 -18.17 6.80 12.22
N LEU A 109 -16.98 6.32 11.84
CA LEU A 109 -16.53 6.33 10.44
C LEU A 109 -17.46 5.52 9.52
N PHE A 110 -17.94 4.38 9.99
CA PHE A 110 -18.87 3.54 9.23
C PHE A 110 -20.23 4.22 9.05
N SER A 111 -20.76 4.86 10.10
CA SER A 111 -22.00 5.66 10.03
C SER A 111 -21.87 6.83 9.05
N ASP A 112 -20.74 7.53 9.06
CA ASP A 112 -20.43 8.59 8.11
C ASP A 112 -20.40 8.11 6.66
N LEU A 113 -19.81 6.93 6.43
CA LEU A 113 -19.77 6.28 5.11
C LEU A 113 -21.19 5.95 4.62
N GLN A 114 -22.08 5.50 5.52
CA GLN A 114 -23.46 5.17 5.18
C GLN A 114 -24.32 6.42 4.93
N THR A 115 -24.18 7.46 5.74
CA THR A 115 -24.98 8.69 5.66
C THR A 115 -24.63 9.50 4.43
N ARG A 116 -23.33 9.59 4.08
CA ARG A 116 -22.85 10.41 2.95
C ARG A 116 -22.81 9.68 1.61
N LYS A 117 -23.55 8.58 1.45
CA LYS A 117 -23.56 7.72 0.25
C LYS A 117 -23.71 8.46 -1.09
N LYS A 118 -24.45 9.57 -1.16
CA LYS A 118 -24.73 10.30 -2.41
C LYS A 118 -23.70 11.37 -2.79
N ASN A 119 -22.93 11.89 -1.84
CA ASN A 119 -22.09 13.08 -2.04
C ASN A 119 -20.57 12.79 -2.10
N ILE A 120 -20.17 11.52 -2.03
CA ILE A 120 -18.76 11.11 -1.95
C ILE A 120 -18.38 10.29 -3.19
N SER A 121 -17.23 10.63 -3.79
CA SER A 121 -16.63 9.88 -4.90
C SER A 121 -16.29 8.45 -4.51
N PHE A 122 -16.30 7.54 -5.48
CA PHE A 122 -16.03 6.13 -5.21
C PHE A 122 -14.65 5.90 -4.59
N ASP A 123 -13.61 6.59 -5.07
CA ASP A 123 -12.26 6.53 -4.49
C ASP A 123 -12.20 6.97 -3.03
N ALA A 124 -12.96 7.98 -2.66
CA ALA A 124 -13.04 8.43 -1.28
C ALA A 124 -13.74 7.41 -0.40
N LYS A 125 -14.81 6.76 -0.89
CA LYS A 125 -15.45 5.62 -0.20
C LYS A 125 -14.46 4.48 -0.02
N LEU A 126 -13.71 4.13 -1.06
CA LEU A 126 -12.72 3.07 -1.01
C LEU A 126 -11.59 3.37 -0.02
N THR A 127 -11.17 4.64 0.08
CA THR A 127 -10.20 5.09 1.08
C THR A 127 -10.74 4.95 2.50
N MET A 128 -12.02 5.29 2.72
CA MET A 128 -12.67 5.11 4.03
C MET A 128 -12.82 3.63 4.40
N ILE A 129 -13.22 2.78 3.45
CA ILE A 129 -13.31 1.32 3.65
C ILE A 129 -11.94 0.73 3.99
N ASN A 130 -10.88 1.15 3.29
CA ASN A 130 -9.51 0.74 3.60
C ASN A 130 -9.14 1.09 5.05
N LEU A 131 -9.44 2.31 5.50
CA LEU A 131 -9.18 2.71 6.88
C LEU A 131 -9.97 1.86 7.88
N ILE A 132 -11.27 1.66 7.65
CA ILE A 132 -12.15 0.86 8.53
C ILE A 132 -11.65 -0.60 8.62
N THR A 133 -11.34 -1.23 7.49
CA THR A 133 -10.85 -2.62 7.44
C THR A 133 -9.48 -2.76 8.09
N ARG A 134 -8.61 -1.74 7.99
CA ARG A 134 -7.36 -1.64 8.76
C ARG A 134 -7.60 -1.57 10.26
N MET A 135 -8.49 -0.70 10.73
CA MET A 135 -8.84 -0.59 12.15
C MET A 135 -9.33 -1.94 12.71
N ILE A 136 -10.22 -2.60 11.97
CA ILE A 136 -10.75 -3.93 12.34
C ILE A 136 -9.64 -4.96 12.45
N SER A 137 -8.73 -5.02 11.45
CA SER A 137 -7.65 -6.01 11.45
C SER A 137 -6.62 -5.82 12.57
N VAL A 138 -6.36 -4.56 12.97
CA VAL A 138 -5.32 -4.23 13.95
C VAL A 138 -5.84 -4.36 15.39
N HIS A 139 -7.08 -3.94 15.62
CA HIS A 139 -7.69 -3.92 16.96
C HIS A 139 -8.70 -5.06 17.17
N GLU A 140 -8.79 -6.01 16.23
CA GLU A 140 -9.70 -7.16 16.24
C GLU A 140 -11.18 -6.78 16.54
N LEU A 141 -11.66 -5.72 15.90
CA LEU A 141 -12.97 -5.11 16.17
C LEU A 141 -14.12 -5.84 15.46
N LEU A 142 -15.24 -6.04 16.16
CA LEU A 142 -16.43 -6.66 15.58
C LEU A 142 -17.40 -5.62 15.01
N VAL A 143 -17.27 -5.34 13.70
CA VAL A 143 -18.19 -4.46 12.96
C VAL A 143 -18.97 -5.27 11.91
N LEU A 144 -19.95 -6.05 12.37
CA LEU A 144 -20.68 -7.00 11.51
C LEU A 144 -21.48 -6.33 10.39
N ASN A 145 -21.89 -5.08 10.58
CA ASN A 145 -22.60 -4.31 9.56
C ASN A 145 -21.76 -3.99 8.32
N LEU A 146 -20.43 -4.15 8.39
CA LEU A 146 -19.52 -3.97 7.26
C LEU A 146 -19.72 -5.04 6.18
N TYR A 147 -19.96 -6.30 6.56
CA TYR A 147 -20.03 -7.41 5.59
C TYR A 147 -21.19 -7.25 4.60
N PRO A 148 -22.44 -6.94 5.02
CA PRO A 148 -23.53 -6.68 4.07
C PRO A 148 -23.29 -5.44 3.21
N LEU A 149 -22.48 -4.47 3.67
CA LEU A 149 -22.10 -3.31 2.85
C LEU A 149 -21.11 -3.73 1.75
N LEU A 150 -20.09 -4.51 2.10
CA LEU A 150 -19.09 -5.03 1.15
C LEU A 150 -19.73 -5.97 0.13
N GLN A 151 -20.70 -6.79 0.54
CA GLN A 151 -21.44 -7.69 -0.35
C GLN A 151 -22.04 -6.97 -1.56
N ARG A 152 -22.56 -5.76 -1.36
CA ARG A 152 -23.18 -4.96 -2.44
C ARG A 152 -22.18 -4.53 -3.51
N TYR A 153 -20.89 -4.50 -3.16
CA TYR A 153 -19.81 -4.16 -4.07
C TYR A 153 -19.17 -5.40 -4.72
N LEU A 154 -19.56 -6.62 -4.32
CA LEU A 154 -19.11 -7.88 -4.93
C LEU A 154 -19.93 -8.20 -6.20
N GLN A 155 -19.96 -7.26 -7.13
CA GLN A 155 -20.59 -7.43 -8.44
C GLN A 155 -19.50 -7.46 -9.52
N PRO A 156 -19.62 -8.26 -10.59
CA PRO A 156 -18.54 -8.46 -11.55
C PRO A 156 -18.30 -7.21 -12.42
N HIS A 157 -19.32 -6.36 -12.60
CA HIS A 157 -19.22 -5.08 -13.29
C HIS A 157 -18.61 -3.97 -12.42
N GLN A 158 -18.49 -4.18 -11.12
CA GLN A 158 -18.04 -3.13 -10.22
C GLN A 158 -16.56 -2.80 -10.45
N GLU A 159 -16.23 -1.52 -10.42
CA GLU A 159 -14.84 -1.07 -10.56
C GLU A 159 -14.03 -1.43 -9.31
N ARG A 160 -12.77 -1.86 -9.50
CA ARG A 160 -11.80 -2.16 -8.42
C ARG A 160 -12.25 -3.24 -7.42
N VAL A 161 -13.06 -4.20 -7.86
CA VAL A 161 -13.54 -5.32 -7.02
C VAL A 161 -12.41 -6.10 -6.36
N THR A 162 -11.28 -6.29 -7.04
CA THR A 162 -10.10 -6.96 -6.48
C THR A 162 -9.58 -6.28 -5.22
N VAL A 163 -9.64 -4.95 -5.17
CA VAL A 163 -9.24 -4.16 -4.00
C VAL A 163 -10.25 -4.33 -2.86
N ILE A 164 -11.55 -4.40 -3.20
CA ILE A 164 -12.63 -4.61 -2.22
C ILE A 164 -12.53 -6.01 -1.61
N LEU A 165 -12.22 -7.03 -2.41
CA LEU A 165 -11.95 -8.39 -1.95
C LEU A 165 -10.74 -8.44 -1.00
N ALA A 166 -9.68 -7.69 -1.30
CA ALA A 166 -8.53 -7.57 -0.41
C ALA A 166 -8.91 -6.96 0.95
N TYR A 167 -9.75 -5.91 0.94
CA TYR A 167 -10.24 -5.30 2.19
C TYR A 167 -11.20 -6.20 2.96
N LEU A 168 -12.03 -6.99 2.26
CA LEU A 168 -12.87 -8.00 2.89
C LEU A 168 -12.02 -9.04 3.61
N ALA A 169 -11.01 -9.60 2.93
CA ALA A 169 -10.09 -10.56 3.52
C ALA A 169 -9.36 -9.96 4.73
N GLN A 170 -8.99 -8.68 4.65
CA GLN A 170 -8.36 -7.97 5.76
C GLN A 170 -9.28 -7.78 6.96
N ALA A 171 -10.58 -7.53 6.76
CA ALA A 171 -11.55 -7.38 7.84
C ALA A 171 -11.90 -8.72 8.52
N CYS A 172 -11.64 -9.85 7.88
CA CYS A 172 -11.84 -11.18 8.46
C CYS A 172 -10.69 -11.51 9.43
N HIS A 173 -10.99 -11.62 10.72
CA HIS A 173 -10.07 -12.08 11.77
C HIS A 173 -10.71 -13.20 12.61
N SER A 174 -9.94 -13.81 13.50
CA SER A 174 -10.32 -15.03 14.24
C SER A 174 -11.59 -14.91 15.10
N LEU A 175 -12.01 -13.69 15.47
CA LEU A 175 -13.19 -13.45 16.30
C LEU A 175 -14.47 -13.24 15.47
N VAL A 176 -14.37 -13.14 14.14
CA VAL A 176 -15.53 -12.90 13.27
C VAL A 176 -16.35 -14.19 13.17
N PRO A 177 -17.66 -14.16 13.46
CA PRO A 177 -18.49 -15.35 13.37
C PRO A 177 -18.61 -15.83 11.91
N PRO A 178 -18.56 -17.16 11.68
CA PRO A 178 -18.63 -17.72 10.34
C PRO A 178 -19.96 -17.39 9.64
N ASP A 179 -21.05 -17.23 10.39
CA ASP A 179 -22.39 -16.90 9.87
C ASP A 179 -22.42 -15.57 9.10
N ALA A 180 -21.56 -14.60 9.48
CA ALA A 180 -21.45 -13.32 8.77
C ALA A 180 -20.63 -13.43 7.47
N VAL A 181 -19.65 -14.34 7.43
CA VAL A 181 -18.69 -14.49 6.33
C VAL A 181 -19.19 -15.49 5.28
N GLN A 182 -19.90 -16.53 5.67
CA GLN A 182 -20.48 -17.55 4.79
C GLN A 182 -21.28 -16.98 3.61
N PRO A 183 -22.22 -16.02 3.78
CA PRO A 183 -22.91 -15.42 2.65
C PRO A 183 -21.98 -14.65 1.70
N MET A 184 -20.87 -14.10 2.21
CA MET A 184 -19.87 -13.42 1.37
C MET A 184 -19.16 -14.43 0.47
N VAL A 185 -18.67 -15.52 1.05
CA VAL A 185 -17.95 -16.57 0.32
C VAL A 185 -18.85 -17.19 -0.75
N LYS A 186 -20.11 -17.45 -0.42
CA LYS A 186 -21.10 -17.92 -1.40
C LYS A 186 -21.29 -16.93 -2.54
N THR A 187 -21.45 -15.64 -2.23
CA THR A 187 -21.58 -14.59 -3.25
C THR A 187 -20.35 -14.54 -4.16
N ILE A 188 -19.14 -14.71 -3.60
CA ILE A 188 -17.89 -14.74 -4.37
C ILE A 188 -17.85 -15.95 -5.31
N ALA A 189 -18.20 -17.13 -4.82
CA ALA A 189 -18.25 -18.34 -5.63
C ALA A 189 -19.26 -18.20 -6.78
N ASP A 190 -20.48 -17.76 -6.46
CA ASP A 190 -21.57 -17.61 -7.45
C ASP A 190 -21.22 -16.56 -8.51
N THR A 191 -20.56 -15.47 -8.12
CA THR A 191 -20.29 -14.33 -9.00
C THR A 191 -19.00 -14.47 -9.81
N PHE A 192 -17.94 -15.04 -9.24
CA PHE A 192 -16.61 -15.04 -9.85
C PHE A 192 -16.12 -16.42 -10.29
N VAL A 193 -16.66 -17.51 -9.74
CA VAL A 193 -16.21 -18.89 -10.05
C VAL A 193 -17.11 -19.58 -11.07
N THR A 194 -18.34 -19.11 -11.28
CA THR A 194 -19.26 -19.73 -12.23
C THR A 194 -18.83 -19.55 -13.69
N ASP A 195 -19.02 -20.61 -14.49
CA ASP A 195 -18.53 -20.75 -15.89
C ASP A 195 -19.11 -19.70 -16.87
N ARG A 196 -20.14 -18.95 -16.45
CA ARG A 196 -20.75 -17.86 -17.24
C ARG A 196 -19.77 -16.72 -17.57
N TYR A 197 -18.71 -16.54 -16.77
CA TYR A 197 -17.71 -15.49 -16.99
C TYR A 197 -16.44 -16.00 -17.71
N ARG A 198 -16.38 -17.30 -18.03
CA ARG A 198 -15.23 -17.93 -18.71
C ARG A 198 -15.30 -17.86 -20.24
N SER A 199 -16.46 -17.49 -20.80
CA SER A 199 -16.70 -17.40 -22.24
C SER A 199 -16.90 -15.95 -22.70
N GLY A 200 -15.88 -15.10 -22.51
CA GLY A 200 -15.63 -13.99 -23.42
C GLY A 200 -14.85 -14.51 -24.62
N SER A 201 -15.52 -15.23 -25.53
CA SER A 201 -14.99 -15.51 -26.86
C SER A 201 -14.79 -14.18 -27.58
N ASN A 202 -13.54 -13.81 -27.81
CA ASN A 202 -13.03 -13.11 -28.99
C ASN A 202 -11.51 -13.29 -29.04
#